data_AF-A0A8H3M5N9-F1
#
_entry.id   AF-A0A8H3M5N9-F1
#
_cell.length_a   1.000
_cell.length_b   1.000
_cell.length_c   1.000
_cell.angle_alpha   90.00
_cell.angle_beta   90.00
_cell.angle_gamma   90.00
#
_symmetry.space_group_name_H-M   'P 1'
#
loop_
_entity.id
_entity.type
_entity.pdbx_description
1 polymer ?
#
loop_
_entity_poly.entity_id
_entity_poly.type
_entity_poly.pdbx_seq_one_letter_code
_entity_poly.pdbx_strand_id
1 'polypeptide(L)'
;MHTTKCNIKQKKKKIKQNRHPLYDSDLKRDLNMLQGMLNKIRRANLDFNDRSIENRQRIITHITALHRRSNESKYINATYEYKKNMMDTFIHERNQNYKTDKKKMIKSGLERPHTSLSIDKVYKNDNNEDTLYTEENEVKEQTNLHFQTIAGAINCEKDLSQHPEWQEQYQPKRDI
;
A
#
# COMPACT_ATOMS: atom_id res chain seq x y z
N MET A 1 -58.67 30.72 43.34
CA MET A 1 -57.57 31.32 42.56
C MET A 1 -56.24 30.75 43.04
N HIS A 2 -55.23 30.70 42.16
CA HIS A 2 -53.84 30.21 42.32
C HIS A 2 -53.56 28.82 41.71
N THR A 3 -53.37 28.75 40.40
CA THR A 3 -52.07 28.79 39.65
C THR A 3 -51.20 27.56 39.83
N THR A 4 -51.42 26.59 38.94
CA THR A 4 -50.52 25.48 38.60
C THR A 4 -49.23 26.03 37.98
N LYS A 5 -48.09 25.87 38.68
CA LYS A 5 -46.76 26.17 38.11
C LYS A 5 -46.31 24.99 37.26
N CYS A 6 -46.30 25.17 35.94
CA CYS A 6 -45.74 24.23 34.96
C CYS A 6 -44.21 24.24 35.04
N ASN A 7 -43.60 23.07 35.30
CA ASN A 7 -42.15 22.89 35.40
C ASN A 7 -41.56 22.61 34.01
N ILE A 8 -41.01 23.63 33.35
CA ILE A 8 -40.31 23.47 32.06
C ILE A 8 -38.87 23.00 32.34
N LYS A 9 -38.62 21.69 32.21
CA LYS A 9 -37.25 21.14 32.19
C LYS A 9 -36.59 21.51 30.85
N GLN A 10 -35.70 22.50 30.87
CA GLN A 10 -34.83 22.78 29.73
C GLN A 10 -33.83 21.61 29.54
N LYS A 11 -34.04 20.78 28.51
CA LYS A 11 -33.03 19.82 28.04
C LYS A 11 -31.86 20.60 27.44
N LYS A 12 -30.70 20.62 28.11
CA LYS A 12 -29.43 21.04 27.51
C LYS A 12 -29.14 20.15 26.29
N LYS A 13 -29.31 20.68 25.08
CA LYS A 13 -28.81 20.04 23.85
C LYS A 13 -27.29 19.89 23.98
N LYS A 14 -26.80 18.67 24.14
CA LYS A 14 -25.37 18.38 23.98
C LYS A 14 -25.01 18.67 22.54
N ILE A 15 -24.23 19.72 22.31
CA ILE A 15 -23.55 19.96 21.05
C ILE A 15 -22.63 18.76 20.83
N LYS A 16 -22.96 17.88 19.88
CA LYS A 16 -22.04 16.86 19.41
C LYS A 16 -20.94 17.59 18.65
N GLN A 17 -19.80 17.82 19.29
CA GLN A 17 -18.58 18.16 18.57
C GLN A 17 -18.20 16.91 17.77
N ASN A 18 -18.50 16.92 16.46
CA ASN A 18 -17.93 15.97 15.52
C ASN A 18 -16.43 16.25 15.42
N ARG A 19 -15.63 15.65 16.29
CA ARG A 19 -14.17 15.67 16.15
C ARG A 19 -13.76 14.53 15.22
N HIS A 20 -12.99 14.89 14.20
CA HIS A 20 -12.50 14.00 13.16
C HIS A 20 -11.53 12.97 13.78
N PRO A 21 -11.66 11.65 13.50
CA PRO A 21 -10.91 10.59 14.18
C PRO A 21 -9.39 10.68 14.02
N LEU A 22 -8.93 11.28 12.92
CA LEU A 22 -7.51 11.34 12.56
C LEU A 22 -6.70 12.40 13.33
N TYR A 23 -7.34 13.33 14.04
CA TYR A 23 -6.62 14.38 14.80
C TYR A 23 -6.54 14.07 16.31
N ASP A 24 -7.40 13.19 16.81
CA ASP A 24 -7.50 12.83 18.23
C ASP A 24 -6.51 11.71 18.62
N SER A 25 -6.01 10.93 17.64
CA SER A 25 -5.06 9.85 17.85
C SER A 25 -3.67 10.35 18.24
N ASP A 26 -3.20 11.42 17.59
CA ASP A 26 -1.83 11.93 17.80
C ASP A 26 -1.73 12.67 19.14
N LEU A 27 -2.72 13.49 19.48
CA LEU A 27 -2.76 14.19 20.77
C LEU A 27 -2.85 13.20 21.95
N LYS A 28 -3.64 12.12 21.79
CA LYS A 28 -3.76 11.06 22.79
C LYS A 28 -2.48 10.25 22.90
N ARG A 29 -1.78 10.01 21.79
CA ARG A 29 -0.46 9.35 21.78
C ARG A 29 0.57 10.18 22.54
N ASP A 30 0.59 11.49 22.30
CA ASP A 30 1.54 12.40 22.93
C ASP A 30 1.28 12.57 24.43
N LEU A 31 0.01 12.69 24.84
CA LEU A 31 -0.39 12.70 26.26
C LEU A 31 0.05 11.41 26.98
N ASN A 32 -0.18 10.25 26.37
CA ASN A 32 0.24 8.97 26.93
C ASN A 32 1.77 8.87 27.03
N MET A 33 2.50 9.42 26.06
CA MET A 33 3.96 9.46 26.07
C MET A 33 4.51 10.34 27.20
N LEU A 34 3.96 11.55 27.37
CA LEU A 34 4.33 12.49 28.45
C LEU A 34 4.01 11.91 29.83
N GLN A 35 2.84 11.29 30.00
CA GLN A 35 2.46 10.64 31.25
C GLN A 35 3.39 9.46 31.58
N GLY A 36 3.81 8.71 30.56
CA GLY A 36 4.82 7.66 30.69
C GLY A 36 6.19 8.19 31.13
N MET A 37 6.62 9.35 30.63
CA MET A 37 7.87 10.03 31.02
C MET A 37 7.79 10.53 32.47
N LEU A 38 6.69 11.18 32.85
CA LEU A 38 6.47 11.67 34.23
C LEU A 38 6.51 10.53 35.25
N ASN A 39 5.88 9.40 34.93
CA ASN A 39 5.88 8.21 35.78
C ASN A 39 7.24 7.52 35.86
N LYS A 40 8.14 7.71 34.89
CA LYS A 40 9.52 7.20 34.93
C LYS A 40 10.41 8.08 35.81
N ILE A 41 10.26 9.41 35.74
CA ILE A 41 10.95 10.36 36.61
C ILE A 41 10.56 10.10 38.07
N ARG A 42 9.26 9.96 38.35
CA ARG A 42 8.74 9.67 39.69
C ARG A 42 9.26 8.34 40.24
N ARG A 43 9.44 7.32 39.39
CA ARG A 43 9.97 6.01 39.78
C ARG A 43 11.49 5.98 39.99
N ALA A 44 12.22 6.93 39.42
CA ALA A 44 13.67 6.94 39.47
C ALA A 44 14.25 7.50 40.78
N ASN A 45 13.42 8.03 41.70
CA ASN A 45 13.84 8.66 42.97
C ASN A 45 15.07 9.58 42.78
N LEU A 46 15.05 10.38 41.70
CA LEU A 46 16.10 11.35 41.40
C LEU A 46 15.75 12.64 42.13
N ASP A 47 16.46 12.95 43.21
CA ASP A 47 16.32 14.21 43.90
C ASP A 47 17.34 15.21 43.33
N PHE A 48 16.90 16.14 42.51
CA PHE A 48 17.81 17.12 41.90
C PHE A 48 18.45 18.09 42.92
N ASN A 49 17.96 18.12 44.17
CA ASN A 49 18.53 18.92 45.25
C ASN A 49 19.58 18.15 46.08
N ASP A 50 19.61 16.82 46.00
CA ASP A 50 20.61 16.00 46.68
C ASP A 50 21.96 16.07 45.94
N ARG A 51 22.95 16.69 46.60
CA ARG A 51 24.32 16.84 46.08
C ARG A 51 25.23 15.64 46.40
N SER A 52 24.68 14.51 46.86
CA SER A 52 25.46 13.28 47.04
C SER A 52 26.07 12.81 45.71
N ILE A 53 27.26 12.19 45.80
CA ILE A 53 27.96 11.64 44.62
C ILE A 53 27.13 10.54 43.97
N GLU A 54 26.46 9.72 44.78
CA GLU A 54 25.60 8.62 44.31
C GLU A 54 24.39 9.13 43.52
N ASN A 55 23.70 10.16 44.03
CA ASN A 55 22.56 10.75 43.32
C ASN A 55 23.01 11.44 42.02
N ARG A 56 24.15 12.14 42.02
CA ARG A 56 24.74 12.70 40.79
C ARG A 56 25.01 11.60 39.76
N GLN A 57 25.56 10.47 40.17
CA GLN A 57 25.83 9.34 39.27
C GLN A 57 24.54 8.76 38.69
N ARG A 58 23.49 8.62 39.51
CA ARG A 58 22.16 8.15 39.05
C ARG A 58 21.53 9.10 38.04
N ILE A 59 21.63 10.42 38.26
CA ILE A 59 21.15 11.44 37.33
C ILE A 59 21.90 11.34 36.00
N ILE A 60 23.24 11.26 36.02
CA ILE A 60 24.06 11.13 34.81
C ILE A 60 23.66 9.87 34.03
N THR A 61 23.58 8.71 34.67
CA THR A 61 23.18 7.46 34.02
C THR A 61 21.79 7.57 33.39
N HIS A 62 20.84 8.21 34.08
CA HIS A 62 19.49 8.40 33.55
C HIS A 62 19.48 9.31 32.31
N ILE A 63 20.18 10.44 32.35
CA ILE A 63 20.30 11.38 31.23
C ILE A 63 20.95 10.69 30.03
N THR A 64 22.05 9.97 30.22
CA THR A 64 22.72 9.22 29.16
C THR A 64 21.78 8.18 28.52
N ALA A 65 21.00 7.45 29.33
CA ALA A 65 20.03 6.50 28.83
C ALA A 65 18.86 7.16 28.07
N LEU A 66 18.41 8.34 28.50
CA LEU A 66 17.42 9.14 27.77
C LEU A 66 17.96 9.62 26.43
N HIS A 67 19.19 10.13 26.41
CA HIS A 67 19.84 10.60 25.19
C HIS A 67 20.01 9.48 24.16
N ARG A 68 20.48 8.30 24.61
CA ARG A 68 20.56 7.09 23.76
C ARG A 68 19.21 6.74 23.13
N ARG A 69 18.15 6.63 23.95
CA ARG A 69 16.80 6.31 23.47
C ARG A 69 16.25 7.34 22.49
N SER A 70 16.53 8.62 22.73
CA SER A 70 16.14 9.70 21.81
C SER A 70 16.81 9.54 20.45
N ASN A 71 18.11 9.25 20.42
CA ASN A 71 18.84 9.04 19.18
C ASN A 71 18.38 7.79 18.43
N GLU A 72 18.13 6.68 19.12
CA GLU A 72 17.55 5.47 18.53
C GLU A 72 16.18 5.73 17.90
N SER A 73 15.30 6.47 18.60
CA SER A 73 13.98 6.83 18.07
C SER A 73 14.08 7.70 16.82
N LYS A 74 15.03 8.65 16.77
CA LYS A 74 15.26 9.48 15.58
C LYS A 74 15.69 8.63 14.39
N TYR A 75 16.60 7.68 14.60
CA TYR A 75 17.07 6.78 13.56
C TYR A 75 15.95 5.89 13.02
N ILE A 76 15.15 5.30 13.90
CA ILE A 76 14.00 4.47 13.52
C ILE A 76 13.01 5.30 12.69
N ASN A 77 12.71 6.53 13.13
CA ASN A 77 11.79 7.39 12.41
C ASN A 77 12.32 7.78 11.03
N ALA A 78 13.59 8.18 10.94
CA ALA A 78 14.23 8.49 9.65
C ALA A 78 14.20 7.29 8.70
N THR A 79 14.45 6.08 9.22
CA THR A 79 14.40 4.84 8.44
C THR A 79 12.98 4.55 7.94
N TYR A 80 11.97 4.78 8.79
CA TYR A 80 10.56 4.62 8.43
C TYR A 80 10.16 5.60 7.31
N GLU A 81 10.48 6.89 7.48
CA GLU A 81 10.19 7.93 6.49
C GLU A 81 10.86 7.63 5.14
N TYR A 82 12.12 7.19 5.16
CA TYR A 82 12.82 6.79 3.95
C TYR A 82 12.09 5.65 3.22
N LYS A 83 11.72 4.59 3.93
CA LYS A 83 11.00 3.44 3.35
C LYS A 83 9.62 3.84 2.82
N LYS A 84 8.91 4.70 3.54
CA LYS A 84 7.61 5.24 3.13
C LYS A 84 7.74 6.04 1.84
N ASN A 85 8.71 6.95 1.77
CA ASN A 85 8.95 7.77 0.57
C ASN A 85 9.35 6.92 -0.64
N MET A 86 10.17 5.89 -0.43
CA MET A 86 10.50 4.92 -1.49
C MET A 86 9.25 4.22 -2.02
N MET A 87 8.37 3.75 -1.13
CA MET A 87 7.10 3.12 -1.52
C MET A 87 6.21 4.08 -2.31
N ASP A 88 6.03 5.31 -1.80
CA ASP A 88 5.23 6.35 -2.45
C ASP A 88 5.77 6.68 -3.86
N THR A 89 7.10 6.70 -4.02
CA THR A 89 7.77 6.91 -5.31
C THR A 89 7.46 5.79 -6.30
N PHE A 90 7.59 4.52 -5.90
CA PHE A 90 7.28 3.38 -6.77
C PHE A 90 5.80 3.31 -7.15
N ILE A 91 4.91 3.64 -6.22
CA ILE A 91 3.47 3.74 -6.50
C ILE A 91 3.22 4.83 -7.55
N HIS A 92 3.84 6.01 -7.38
CA HIS A 92 3.70 7.11 -8.32
C HIS A 92 4.20 6.73 -9.72
N GLU A 93 5.40 6.15 -9.82
CA GLU A 93 5.97 5.73 -11.10
C GLU A 93 5.07 4.71 -11.82
N ARG A 94 4.55 3.72 -11.09
CA ARG A 94 3.64 2.71 -11.65
C ARG A 94 2.34 3.33 -12.16
N ASN A 95 1.78 4.31 -11.46
CA ASN A 95 0.59 5.04 -11.88
C ASN A 95 0.85 5.89 -13.14
N GLN A 96 2.04 6.47 -13.28
CA GLN A 96 2.43 7.16 -14.51
C GLN A 96 2.57 6.17 -15.66
N ASN A 97 3.31 5.08 -15.46
CA ASN A 97 3.49 4.03 -16.45
C ASN A 97 2.15 3.44 -16.90
N TYR A 98 1.14 3.32 -16.03
CA TYR A 98 -0.19 2.87 -16.42
C TYR A 98 -0.82 3.74 -17.53
N LYS A 99 -0.56 5.05 -17.51
CA LYS A 99 -1.06 6.02 -18.51
C LYS A 99 -0.17 6.08 -19.76
N THR A 100 1.15 6.02 -19.60
CA THR A 100 2.11 6.28 -20.68
C THR A 100 2.69 5.03 -21.31
N ASP A 101 3.07 4.03 -20.51
CA ASP A 101 3.73 2.80 -20.94
C ASP A 101 3.23 1.58 -20.13
N LYS A 102 2.16 0.97 -20.66
CA LYS A 102 1.54 -0.20 -20.06
C LYS A 102 2.50 -1.39 -19.96
N LYS A 103 3.49 -1.52 -20.87
CA LYS A 103 4.47 -2.62 -20.82
C LYS A 103 5.39 -2.43 -19.61
N LYS A 104 5.88 -1.21 -19.39
CA LYS A 104 6.72 -0.88 -18.22
C LYS A 104 5.95 -1.06 -16.90
N MET A 105 4.66 -0.69 -16.88
CA MET A 105 3.78 -0.95 -15.74
C MET A 105 3.69 -2.45 -15.41
N ILE A 106 3.36 -3.29 -16.39
CA ILE A 106 3.26 -4.75 -16.20
C ILE A 106 4.61 -5.32 -15.74
N LYS A 107 5.71 -4.87 -16.34
CA LYS A 107 7.06 -5.30 -15.96
C LYS A 107 7.40 -4.95 -14.51
N SER A 108 6.97 -3.78 -14.02
CA SER A 108 7.20 -3.37 -12.62
C SER A 108 6.49 -4.26 -11.58
N GLY A 109 5.42 -4.95 -11.96
CA GLY A 109 4.68 -5.86 -11.09
C GLY A 109 5.10 -7.33 -11.16
N LEU A 110 6.00 -7.67 -12.09
CA LEU A 110 6.46 -9.04 -12.29
C LEU A 110 7.91 -9.17 -11.83
N GLU A 111 8.15 -9.92 -10.75
CA GLU A 111 9.49 -10.38 -10.35
C GLU A 111 9.97 -11.52 -11.26
N ARG A 112 9.91 -11.33 -12.58
CA ARG A 112 10.32 -12.34 -13.56
C ARG A 112 11.55 -11.84 -14.33
N PRO A 113 12.59 -12.69 -14.48
CA PRO A 113 13.68 -12.38 -15.38
C PRO A 113 13.10 -12.23 -16.79
N HIS A 114 13.63 -11.25 -17.54
CA HIS A 114 13.19 -11.02 -18.91
C HIS A 114 13.69 -12.16 -19.81
N THR A 115 12.85 -13.17 -20.01
CA THR A 115 13.09 -14.26 -20.96
C THR A 115 12.31 -13.96 -22.24
N SER A 116 13.01 -13.72 -23.34
CA SER A 116 12.40 -13.67 -24.67
C SER A 116 12.64 -15.00 -25.38
N LEU A 117 11.57 -15.58 -25.94
CA LEU A 117 11.67 -16.70 -26.88
C LEU A 117 11.39 -16.13 -28.28
N SER A 118 12.37 -16.21 -29.17
CA SER A 118 12.20 -15.94 -30.60
C SER A 118 12.13 -17.27 -31.34
N ILE A 119 11.35 -17.28 -32.42
CA ILE A 119 11.35 -18.37 -33.39
C ILE A 119 12.14 -17.86 -34.57
N ASP A 120 13.22 -18.55 -34.93
CA ASP A 120 14.13 -18.11 -35.99
C ASP A 120 13.76 -18.71 -37.35
N LYS A 121 13.08 -19.87 -37.35
CA LYS A 121 12.70 -20.60 -38.56
C LYS A 121 11.35 -21.28 -38.39
N VAL A 122 10.56 -21.28 -39.44
CA VAL A 122 9.29 -22.00 -39.49
C VAL A 122 9.31 -22.94 -40.67
N TYR A 123 9.00 -24.21 -40.42
CA TYR A 123 8.87 -25.22 -41.46
C TYR A 123 7.38 -25.49 -41.70
N LYS A 124 6.98 -25.47 -42.97
CA LYS A 124 5.61 -25.71 -43.40
C LYS A 124 5.62 -26.75 -44.52
N ASN A 125 4.76 -27.75 -44.37
CA ASN A 125 4.48 -28.73 -45.42
C ASN A 125 3.08 -28.43 -45.94
N ASP A 126 3.00 -27.89 -47.15
CA ASP A 126 1.74 -27.71 -47.88
C ASP A 126 1.77 -28.63 -49.09
N ASN A 127 0.82 -29.57 -49.18
CA ASN A 127 0.63 -30.41 -50.37
C ASN A 127 1.92 -31.08 -50.91
N ASN A 128 2.74 -31.67 -50.03
CA ASN A 128 4.04 -32.29 -50.33
C ASN A 128 5.16 -31.33 -50.77
N GLU A 129 4.96 -30.02 -50.72
CA GLU A 129 6.03 -29.04 -50.83
C GLU A 129 6.49 -28.57 -49.46
N ASP A 130 7.79 -28.73 -49.22
CA ASP A 130 8.45 -28.34 -47.98
C ASP A 130 9.01 -26.93 -48.13
N THR A 131 8.45 -25.98 -47.39
CA THR A 131 8.91 -24.59 -47.37
C THR A 131 9.51 -24.25 -46.02
N LEU A 132 10.74 -23.74 -46.03
CA LEU A 132 11.44 -23.23 -44.85
C LEU A 132 11.48 -21.70 -44.89
N TYR A 133 10.78 -21.07 -43.96
CA TYR A 133 10.81 -19.63 -43.78
C TYR A 133 11.93 -19.25 -42.80
N THR A 134 12.78 -18.32 -43.22
CA THR A 134 13.90 -17.79 -42.41
C THR A 134 13.81 -16.28 -42.20
N GLU A 135 13.04 -15.57 -43.02
CA GLU A 135 12.88 -14.12 -42.89
C GLU A 135 11.94 -13.78 -41.73
N GLU A 136 12.30 -12.79 -40.93
CA GLU A 136 11.61 -12.45 -39.66
C GLU A 136 10.11 -12.20 -39.85
N ASN A 137 9.75 -11.47 -40.91
CA ASN A 137 8.36 -11.15 -41.21
C ASN A 137 7.55 -12.39 -41.58
N GLU A 138 8.12 -13.28 -42.40
CA GLU A 138 7.48 -14.51 -42.86
C GLU A 138 7.33 -15.51 -41.72
N VAL A 139 8.39 -15.68 -40.91
CA VAL A 139 8.38 -16.50 -39.70
C VAL A 139 7.29 -16.06 -38.74
N LYS A 140 7.14 -14.74 -38.52
CA LYS A 140 6.10 -14.18 -37.65
C LYS A 140 4.70 -14.42 -38.21
N GLU A 141 4.50 -14.22 -39.51
CA GLU A 141 3.21 -14.43 -40.16
C GLU A 141 2.78 -15.90 -40.08
N GLN A 142 3.65 -16.83 -40.46
CA GLN A 142 3.34 -18.27 -40.43
C GLN A 142 3.16 -18.79 -39.00
N THR A 143 3.93 -18.28 -38.03
CA THR A 143 3.74 -18.59 -36.60
C THR A 143 2.35 -18.15 -36.14
N ASN A 144 1.94 -16.93 -36.45
CA ASN A 144 0.62 -16.42 -36.08
C ASN A 144 -0.50 -17.23 -36.74
N LEU A 145 -0.36 -17.52 -38.03
CA LEU A 145 -1.33 -18.34 -38.77
C LEU A 145 -1.48 -19.72 -38.15
N HIS A 146 -0.37 -20.37 -37.78
CA HIS A 146 -0.38 -21.66 -37.11
C HIS A 146 -1.16 -21.61 -35.80
N PHE A 147 -0.84 -20.67 -34.89
CA PHE A 147 -1.54 -20.58 -33.60
C PHE A 147 -3.01 -20.15 -33.72
N GLN A 148 -3.36 -19.42 -34.78
CA GLN A 148 -4.76 -19.09 -35.08
C GLN A 148 -5.56 -20.28 -35.60
N THR A 149 -4.93 -21.20 -36.34
CA THR A 149 -5.61 -22.30 -37.04
C THR A 149 -5.52 -23.64 -36.32
N ILE A 150 -4.46 -23.89 -35.54
CA ILE A 150 -4.19 -25.20 -34.91
C ILE A 150 -5.28 -25.65 -33.93
N ALA A 151 -5.92 -24.72 -33.23
CA ALA A 151 -6.96 -25.04 -32.26
C ALA A 151 -8.34 -25.26 -32.91
N GLY A 152 -8.48 -25.08 -34.23
CA GLY A 152 -9.77 -25.07 -34.92
C GLY A 152 -10.75 -23.98 -34.43
N ALA A 153 -10.32 -23.14 -33.49
CA ALA A 153 -11.11 -22.11 -32.85
C ALA A 153 -10.71 -20.75 -33.43
N ILE A 154 -11.49 -20.27 -34.39
CA ILE A 154 -11.42 -18.88 -34.82
C ILE A 154 -11.87 -18.04 -33.62
N ASN A 155 -11.02 -17.09 -33.19
CA ASN A 155 -11.39 -16.15 -32.14
C ASN A 155 -12.55 -15.28 -32.65
N CYS A 156 -13.77 -15.60 -32.25
CA CYS A 156 -14.97 -14.83 -32.50
C CYS A 156 -15.35 -14.00 -31.27
N GLU A 157 -16.03 -12.86 -31.50
CA GLU A 157 -16.66 -12.14 -30.40
C GLU A 157 -17.68 -13.06 -29.71
N LYS A 158 -17.46 -13.29 -28.42
CA LYS A 158 -18.35 -14.09 -27.59
C LYS A 158 -19.40 -13.17 -27.00
N ASP A 159 -20.64 -13.36 -27.40
CA ASP A 159 -21.76 -12.69 -26.75
C ASP A 159 -21.96 -13.30 -25.36
N LEU A 160 -21.77 -12.48 -24.32
CA LEU A 160 -21.98 -12.86 -22.92
C LEU A 160 -23.44 -13.28 -22.65
N SER A 161 -24.38 -12.90 -23.52
CA SER A 161 -25.76 -13.38 -23.44
C SER A 161 -25.87 -14.91 -23.62
N GLN A 162 -24.94 -15.51 -24.36
CA GLN A 162 -24.89 -16.96 -24.62
C GLN A 162 -24.25 -17.76 -23.48
N HIS A 163 -23.64 -17.09 -22.50
CA HIS A 163 -22.99 -17.70 -21.34
C HIS A 163 -23.54 -17.12 -20.03
N PRO A 164 -24.77 -17.50 -19.62
CA PRO A 164 -25.41 -17.02 -18.40
C PRO A 164 -24.56 -17.21 -17.14
N GLU A 165 -23.77 -18.29 -17.10
CA GLU A 165 -22.85 -18.64 -16.02
C GLU A 165 -21.77 -17.57 -15.76
N TRP A 166 -21.45 -16.74 -16.76
CA TRP A 166 -20.44 -15.68 -16.64
C TRP A 166 -21.06 -14.32 -16.33
N GLN A 167 -22.37 -14.14 -16.54
CA GLN A 167 -23.00 -12.83 -16.39
C GLN A 167 -22.82 -12.25 -15.00
N GLU A 168 -22.96 -13.06 -13.94
CA GLU A 168 -22.80 -12.61 -12.55
C GLU A 168 -21.36 -12.16 -12.25
N GLN A 169 -20.37 -12.91 -12.76
CA GLN A 169 -18.96 -12.66 -12.48
C GLN A 169 -18.42 -11.39 -13.14
N TYR A 170 -19.01 -11.01 -14.28
CA TYR A 170 -18.63 -9.81 -15.03
C TYR A 170 -19.53 -8.60 -14.74
N GLN A 171 -20.47 -8.68 -13.77
CA GLN A 171 -21.24 -7.50 -13.37
C GLN A 171 -20.33 -6.46 -12.68
N PRO A 172 -20.54 -5.16 -12.93
CA PRO A 172 -19.88 -4.11 -12.18
C PRO A 172 -20.11 -4.31 -10.67
N LYS A 173 -19.02 -4.41 -9.91
CA LYS A 173 -19.13 -4.48 -8.45
C LYS A 173 -19.65 -3.15 -7.94
N ARG A 174 -20.68 -3.22 -7.10
CA ARG A 174 -21.40 -2.05 -6.58
C ARG A 174 -20.58 -1.25 -5.56
N ASP A 175 -19.54 -1.87 -5.00
CA ASP A 175 -18.68 -1.27 -3.97
C ASP A 175 -17.28 -1.02 -4.55
N ILE A 176 -17.09 0.15 -5.14
CA ILE A 176 -15.78 0.76 -5.40
C ILE A 176 -15.79 2.18 -4.83
#